data_AF-A0A556V0W4-F1
#
_entry.id   AF-A0A556V0W4-F1
#
_cell.length_a   1.000
_cell.length_b   1.000
_cell.length_c   1.000
_cell.angle_alpha   90.00
_cell.angle_beta   90.00
_cell.angle_gamma   90.00
#
_symmetry.space_group_name_H-M   'P 1'
#
loop_
_entity.id
_entity.type
_entity.pdbx_description
1 polymer ?
#
loop_
_entity_poly.entity_id
_entity_poly.type
_entity_poly.pdbx_seq_one_letter_code
_entity_poly.pdbx_strand_id
1 'polypeptide(L)'
;MDEEPERAKRWEGGYERTWEVLKEDESGSLKATVEDILFEAKRKRVFESHGQVRLGMMRHLYVVIDSSRSMEDQDLKPNRLTSTLKLMEYFVEEYFDQNPISQIGIITTKNKRAEKLTELAGNPKKHTAALKKAVDSGCVGEPSLYNALSIAMQTLKHMPGHTSREILVIFSSLTTCDPANIYDLIKTLKSFKIRVSVIGLSAEVRVCSVLTRETGGSYNVILDESHFKELLTFHVKPPPASSSSECSLIRMGFPQHVIASPSDQDAKPSFSMSHLESSDGGAGLSLGGYYCPQCRAKYTELPVECKVCGLTLVSAPHLARSFHHLFPLELFEERPLVEHTGDRCSRVRRVRVCSAWSVTCLFTTLCTVVRVVYRDRKRPEVKSHTENSENFHLLLRNVSAVIVRHTQLARKIIED
;
A
#
# COMPACT_ATOMS: atom_id res chain seq x y z
N MET A 1 41.91 49.32 35.19
CA MET A 1 40.55 48.79 35.42
C MET A 1 40.17 48.20 34.08
N ASP A 2 40.47 46.92 33.89
CA ASP A 2 40.11 46.19 32.67
C ASP A 2 38.66 45.76 32.83
N GLU A 3 37.77 46.30 32.01
CA GLU A 3 36.37 45.87 31.95
C GLU A 3 36.32 44.48 31.31
N GLU A 4 36.05 43.47 32.14
CA GLU A 4 35.76 42.10 31.70
C GLU A 4 34.43 42.12 30.92
N PRO A 5 34.36 41.58 29.69
CA PRO A 5 33.11 41.59 28.93
C PRO A 5 32.08 40.73 29.67
N GLU A 6 30.94 41.34 30.02
CA GLU A 6 29.81 40.64 30.62
C GLU A 6 29.49 39.38 29.81
N ARG A 7 29.76 38.22 30.39
CA ARG A 7 29.51 36.92 29.76
C ARG A 7 28.00 36.75 29.67
N ALA A 8 27.43 37.16 28.53
CA ALA A 8 26.03 36.96 28.18
C ALA A 8 25.60 35.54 28.56
N LYS A 9 24.46 35.41 29.23
CA LYS A 9 24.00 34.12 29.75
C LYS A 9 23.87 33.14 28.56
N ARG A 10 24.13 31.84 28.75
CA ARG A 10 24.14 30.84 27.66
C ARG A 10 22.87 30.76 26.78
N TRP A 11 21.76 31.39 27.19
CA TRP A 11 20.52 31.52 26.42
C TRP A 11 20.39 32.86 25.67
N GLU A 12 21.21 33.86 26.01
CA GLU A 12 21.45 35.10 25.25
C GLU A 12 22.56 34.93 24.21
N GLY A 13 23.46 33.95 24.41
CA GLY A 13 24.38 33.45 23.38
C GLY A 13 23.59 32.79 22.25
N GLY A 14 23.63 33.46 21.09
CA GLY A 14 22.96 33.14 19.83
C GLY A 14 22.39 31.74 19.69
N TYR A 15 21.10 31.69 19.34
CA TYR A 15 20.47 30.57 18.64
C TYR A 15 21.51 29.91 17.74
N GLU A 16 22.03 28.72 18.11
CA GLU A 16 22.93 27.98 17.25
C GLU A 16 22.16 27.76 15.95
N ARG A 17 22.60 28.46 14.91
CA ARG A 17 21.94 28.55 13.63
C ARG A 17 22.08 27.19 12.97
N THR A 18 21.17 26.27 13.27
CA THR A 18 21.10 24.94 12.67
C THR A 18 21.02 24.99 11.15
N TRP A 19 20.65 26.14 10.58
CA TRP A 19 20.72 26.45 9.15
C TRP A 19 22.12 26.70 8.58
N GLU A 20 23.18 26.84 9.39
CA GLU A 20 24.56 26.98 8.89
C GLU A 20 25.16 25.64 8.41
N VAL A 21 24.65 24.50 8.90
CA VAL A 21 25.05 23.15 8.44
C VAL A 21 24.41 22.81 7.09
N LEU A 22 23.28 23.44 6.79
CA LEU A 22 22.57 23.32 5.52
C LEU A 22 23.32 24.13 4.45
N LYS A 23 24.18 23.46 3.67
CA LYS A 23 24.86 24.09 2.54
C LYS A 23 23.86 24.42 1.43
N GLU A 24 23.82 25.68 1.05
CA GLU A 24 23.10 26.17 -0.12
C GLU A 24 23.78 25.66 -1.40
N ASP A 25 22.95 25.26 -2.38
CA ASP A 25 23.42 24.95 -3.73
C ASP A 25 23.79 26.23 -4.51
N GLU A 26 24.40 26.12 -5.71
CA GLU A 26 24.78 27.28 -6.55
C GLU A 26 23.60 28.21 -6.90
N SER A 27 22.36 27.79 -6.64
CA SER A 27 21.12 28.54 -6.83
C SER A 27 20.54 29.14 -5.53
N GLY A 28 21.19 28.97 -4.38
CA GLY A 28 20.73 29.47 -3.08
C GLY A 28 19.57 28.67 -2.48
N SER A 29 19.37 27.41 -2.90
CA SER A 29 18.31 26.53 -2.41
C SER A 29 18.85 25.42 -1.50
N LEU A 30 18.11 25.14 -0.42
CA LEU A 30 18.42 24.09 0.55
C LEU A 30 17.71 22.76 0.27
N LYS A 31 16.94 22.68 -0.82
CA LYS A 31 16.05 21.54 -1.10
C LYS A 31 16.80 20.28 -1.52
N ALA A 32 17.88 20.43 -2.28
CA ALA A 32 18.61 19.29 -2.85
C ALA A 32 19.24 18.39 -1.76
N THR A 33 19.84 18.99 -0.74
CA THR A 33 20.52 18.27 0.35
C THR A 33 19.54 17.50 1.24
N VAL A 34 18.34 18.03 1.46
CA VAL A 34 17.28 17.36 2.23
C VAL A 34 16.68 16.21 1.41
N GLU A 35 16.47 16.42 0.11
CA GLU A 35 15.99 15.38 -0.82
C GLU A 35 16.97 14.19 -0.89
N ASP A 36 18.28 14.44 -0.89
CA ASP A 36 19.30 13.39 -0.94
C ASP A 36 19.31 12.51 0.33
N ILE A 37 19.19 13.13 1.52
CA ILE A 37 19.10 12.40 2.80
C ILE A 37 17.83 11.55 2.85
N LEU A 38 16.71 12.12 2.43
CA LEU A 38 15.43 11.40 2.37
C LEU A 38 15.49 10.24 1.36
N PHE A 39 16.12 10.47 0.21
CA PHE A 39 16.31 9.46 -0.82
C PHE A 39 17.20 8.32 -0.33
N GLU A 40 18.28 8.60 0.41
CA GLU A 40 19.14 7.58 0.97
C GLU A 40 18.42 6.73 2.04
N ALA A 41 17.62 7.36 2.91
CA ALA A 41 16.81 6.66 3.90
C ALA A 41 15.74 5.76 3.25
N LYS A 42 15.06 6.28 2.20
CA LYS A 42 14.12 5.51 1.40
C LYS A 42 14.79 4.30 0.74
N ARG A 43 16.00 4.51 0.23
CA ARG A 43 16.81 3.48 -0.42
C ARG A 43 17.19 2.35 0.54
N LYS A 44 17.69 2.66 1.74
CA LYS A 44 18.06 1.66 2.77
C LYS A 44 16.90 0.71 3.11
N ARG A 45 15.68 1.24 3.22
CA ARG A 45 14.47 0.42 3.49
C ARG A 45 14.06 -0.48 2.33
N VAL A 46 14.26 -0.02 1.09
CA VAL A 46 14.03 -0.85 -0.11
C VAL A 46 15.02 -2.01 -0.15
N PHE A 47 16.29 -1.77 0.17
CA PHE A 47 17.34 -2.81 0.24
C PHE A 47 17.01 -3.93 1.23
N GLU A 48 16.44 -3.62 2.40
CA GLU A 48 16.10 -4.62 3.43
C GLU A 48 14.93 -5.54 3.03
N SER A 49 14.11 -5.13 2.07
CA SER A 49 12.87 -5.85 1.70
C SER A 49 13.03 -6.97 0.65
N HIS A 50 14.21 -7.13 0.02
CA HIS A 50 14.41 -8.02 -1.13
C HIS A 50 14.96 -9.40 -0.74
N GLY A 51 14.19 -10.17 0.03
CA GLY A 51 14.43 -11.60 0.22
C GLY A 51 13.51 -12.45 -0.64
N GLN A 52 14.03 -13.49 -1.29
CA GLN A 52 13.18 -14.51 -1.93
C GLN A 52 12.60 -15.42 -0.83
N VAL A 53 11.52 -14.95 -0.23
CA VAL A 53 10.84 -15.58 0.90
C VAL A 53 9.43 -15.96 0.52
N ARG A 54 8.86 -16.94 1.23
CA ARG A 54 7.46 -17.31 1.04
C ARG A 54 6.57 -16.12 1.43
N LEU A 55 5.61 -15.77 0.58
CA LEU A 55 4.70 -14.64 0.78
C LEU A 55 3.27 -15.14 1.00
N GLY A 56 2.52 -14.45 1.87
CA GLY A 56 1.09 -14.70 2.03
C GLY A 56 0.30 -13.99 0.92
N MET A 57 0.00 -14.68 -0.18
CA MET A 57 -0.70 -14.07 -1.32
C MET A 57 -2.18 -13.81 -1.05
N MET A 58 -2.87 -14.75 -0.40
CA MET A 58 -4.27 -14.61 -0.02
C MET A 58 -4.35 -13.95 1.35
N ARG A 59 -4.70 -12.66 1.38
CA ARG A 59 -4.66 -11.84 2.58
C ARG A 59 -6.06 -11.42 2.99
N HIS A 60 -6.37 -11.60 4.28
CA HIS A 60 -7.53 -11.00 4.91
C HIS A 60 -7.05 -9.92 5.87
N LEU A 61 -7.20 -8.68 5.43
CA LEU A 61 -6.75 -7.50 6.15
C LEU A 61 -7.93 -6.81 6.82
N TYR A 62 -7.88 -6.65 8.14
CA TYR A 62 -8.75 -5.72 8.85
C TYR A 62 -8.02 -4.41 9.10
N VAL A 63 -8.58 -3.31 8.63
CA VAL A 63 -8.10 -1.96 8.93
C VAL A 63 -8.94 -1.41 10.09
N VAL A 64 -8.28 -1.08 11.19
CA VAL A 64 -8.88 -0.42 12.34
C VAL A 64 -8.48 1.05 12.31
N ILE A 65 -9.45 1.94 12.20
CA ILE A 65 -9.25 3.39 12.15
C ILE A 65 -9.70 3.98 13.48
N ASP A 66 -8.78 4.65 14.16
CA ASP A 66 -9.11 5.45 15.33
C ASP A 66 -9.96 6.68 14.93
N SER A 67 -11.10 6.90 15.57
CA SER A 67 -11.99 8.06 15.38
C SER A 67 -12.31 8.72 16.72
N SER A 68 -11.28 8.79 17.57
CA SER A 68 -11.25 9.51 18.85
C SER A 68 -11.01 11.01 18.69
N ARG A 69 -11.16 11.75 19.79
CA ARG A 69 -10.92 13.20 19.85
C ARG A 69 -9.54 13.63 19.33
N SER A 70 -8.51 12.81 19.51
CA SER A 70 -7.15 13.09 19.01
C SER A 70 -7.06 13.16 17.48
N MET A 71 -8.10 12.74 16.75
CA MET A 71 -8.15 12.87 15.29
C MET A 71 -8.62 14.24 14.80
N GLU A 72 -9.09 15.11 15.70
CA GLU A 72 -9.45 16.51 15.39
C GLU A 72 -8.23 17.43 15.32
N ASP A 73 -7.08 16.98 15.84
CA ASP A 73 -5.82 17.72 15.78
C ASP A 73 -5.40 18.01 14.33
N GLN A 74 -4.72 19.14 14.14
CA GLN A 74 -4.31 19.67 12.84
C GLN A 74 -2.85 19.39 12.48
N ASP A 75 -2.24 18.34 13.05
CA ASP A 75 -0.88 17.92 12.70
C ASP A 75 -0.76 17.57 11.20
N LEU A 76 -1.81 16.93 10.66
CA LEU A 76 -1.97 16.67 9.23
C LEU A 76 -3.10 17.55 8.71
N LYS A 77 -2.90 18.16 7.53
CA LYS A 77 -3.86 19.09 6.95
C LYS A 77 -4.99 18.35 6.23
N PRO A 78 -6.27 18.78 6.37
CA PRO A 78 -6.78 19.78 7.32
C PRO A 78 -6.86 19.27 8.77
N ASN A 79 -7.32 18.03 8.97
CA ASN A 79 -7.34 17.32 10.25
C ASN A 79 -6.73 15.92 10.07
N ARG A 80 -6.24 15.31 11.16
CA ARG A 80 -5.72 13.92 11.13
C ARG A 80 -6.72 12.91 10.56
N LEU A 81 -8.02 13.01 10.91
CA LEU A 81 -9.04 12.11 10.35
C LEU A 81 -9.14 12.22 8.83
N THR A 82 -9.32 13.44 8.30
CA THR A 82 -9.53 13.66 6.86
C THR A 82 -8.32 13.24 6.04
N SER A 83 -7.11 13.56 6.52
CA SER A 83 -5.87 13.12 5.89
C SER A 83 -5.77 11.58 5.89
N THR A 84 -6.06 10.95 7.03
CA THR A 84 -6.05 9.48 7.17
C THR A 84 -7.05 8.82 6.23
N LEU A 85 -8.31 9.27 6.20
CA LEU A 85 -9.35 8.68 5.34
C LEU A 85 -9.03 8.84 3.85
N LYS A 86 -8.44 9.98 3.45
CA LYS A 86 -8.00 10.20 2.06
C LYS A 86 -6.85 9.28 1.67
N LEU A 87 -5.87 9.10 2.55
CA LEU A 87 -4.78 8.16 2.34
C LEU A 87 -5.27 6.70 2.37
N MET A 88 -6.32 6.41 3.14
CA MET A 88 -7.02 5.12 3.13
C MET A 88 -7.76 4.83 1.84
N GLU A 89 -8.42 5.82 1.24
CA GLU A 89 -9.02 5.66 -0.10
C GLU A 89 -7.94 5.26 -1.13
N TYR A 90 -6.81 5.97 -1.13
CA TYR A 90 -5.68 5.64 -1.98
C TYR A 90 -5.09 4.25 -1.68
N PHE A 91 -4.93 3.90 -0.40
CA PHE A 91 -4.43 2.60 0.02
C PHE A 91 -5.35 1.46 -0.42
N VAL A 92 -6.67 1.61 -0.32
CA VAL A 92 -7.63 0.61 -0.77
C VAL A 92 -7.49 0.36 -2.27
N GLU A 93 -7.39 1.42 -3.08
CA GLU A 93 -7.21 1.31 -4.53
C GLU A 93 -5.87 0.63 -4.88
N GLU A 94 -4.76 1.08 -4.28
CA GLU A 94 -3.43 0.51 -4.52
C GLU A 94 -3.35 -0.95 -4.02
N TYR A 95 -3.98 -1.25 -2.88
CA TYR A 95 -4.01 -2.59 -2.30
C TYR A 95 -4.71 -3.59 -3.22
N PHE A 96 -5.89 -3.25 -3.75
CA PHE A 96 -6.63 -4.14 -4.66
C PHE A 96 -6.00 -4.24 -6.05
N ASP A 97 -5.23 -3.23 -6.48
CA ASP A 97 -4.50 -3.31 -7.75
C ASP A 97 -3.34 -4.32 -7.66
N GLN A 98 -2.55 -4.28 -6.59
CA GLN A 98 -1.43 -5.20 -6.38
C GLN A 98 -1.89 -6.60 -5.89
N ASN A 99 -2.93 -6.64 -5.05
CA ASN A 99 -3.45 -7.85 -4.40
C ASN A 99 -4.95 -8.06 -4.71
N PRO A 100 -5.33 -8.43 -5.95
CA PRO A 100 -6.74 -8.53 -6.32
C PRO A 100 -7.49 -9.64 -5.57
N ILE A 101 -6.82 -10.73 -5.18
CA ILE A 101 -7.47 -11.87 -4.49
C ILE A 101 -7.68 -11.65 -2.98
N SER A 102 -7.13 -10.57 -2.45
CA SER A 102 -7.20 -10.26 -1.03
C SER A 102 -8.52 -9.60 -0.67
N GLN A 103 -8.86 -9.58 0.61
CA GLN A 103 -10.07 -8.93 1.13
C GLN A 103 -9.70 -7.92 2.20
N ILE A 104 -10.44 -6.81 2.24
CA ILE A 104 -10.32 -5.78 3.27
C ILE A 104 -11.62 -5.72 4.07
N GLY A 105 -11.53 -5.54 5.38
CA GLY A 105 -12.63 -5.12 6.25
C GLY A 105 -12.22 -3.85 7.01
N ILE A 106 -13.16 -2.93 7.22
CA ILE A 106 -12.88 -1.65 7.89
C ILE A 106 -13.67 -1.57 9.19
N ILE A 107 -12.97 -1.28 10.29
CA ILE A 107 -13.51 -1.08 11.63
C ILE A 107 -13.12 0.34 12.07
N THR A 108 -14.05 1.08 12.66
CA THR A 108 -13.77 2.34 13.34
C THR A 108 -13.88 2.16 14.84
N THR A 109 -13.04 2.87 15.60
CA THR A 109 -13.19 2.96 17.06
C THR A 109 -13.60 4.37 17.46
N LYS A 110 -14.76 4.47 18.11
CA LYS A 110 -15.35 5.73 18.57
C LYS A 110 -16.05 5.49 19.90
N ASN A 111 -16.02 6.46 20.81
CA ASN A 111 -16.73 6.40 22.09
C ASN A 111 -16.51 5.09 22.90
N LYS A 112 -15.25 4.61 22.99
CA LYS A 112 -14.86 3.38 23.70
C LYS A 112 -15.47 2.10 23.13
N ARG A 113 -16.03 2.16 21.93
CA ARG A 113 -16.63 1.05 21.20
C ARG A 113 -15.94 0.89 19.85
N ALA A 114 -16.09 -0.29 19.28
CA ALA A 114 -15.65 -0.59 17.93
C ALA A 114 -16.87 -0.90 17.07
N GLU A 115 -16.94 -0.27 15.91
CA GLU A 115 -18.02 -0.41 14.95
C GLU A 115 -17.44 -0.87 13.62
N LYS A 116 -18.05 -1.91 13.05
CA LYS A 116 -17.64 -2.46 11.76
C LYS A 116 -18.28 -1.60 10.65
N LEU A 117 -17.47 -0.76 10.00
CA LEU A 117 -17.93 0.10 8.88
C LEU A 117 -18.22 -0.74 7.63
N THR A 118 -17.28 -1.62 7.28
CA THR A 118 -17.42 -2.50 6.13
C THR A 118 -17.03 -3.91 6.48
N GLU A 119 -17.79 -4.86 5.95
CA GLU A 119 -17.46 -6.27 6.05
C GLU A 119 -16.27 -6.67 5.21
N LEU A 120 -15.66 -7.81 5.55
CA LEU A 120 -14.54 -8.37 4.83
C LEU A 120 -15.00 -8.68 3.40
N ALA A 121 -14.56 -7.86 2.45
CA ALA A 121 -15.01 -7.92 1.07
C ALA A 121 -13.89 -7.51 0.11
N GLY A 122 -13.96 -8.02 -1.12
CA GLY A 122 -13.00 -7.73 -2.19
C GLY A 122 -13.39 -6.55 -3.11
N ASN A 123 -14.46 -5.82 -2.82
CA ASN A 123 -14.93 -4.74 -3.68
C ASN A 123 -14.42 -3.36 -3.20
N PRO A 124 -13.52 -2.69 -3.96
CA PRO A 124 -12.99 -1.39 -3.57
C PRO A 124 -14.08 -0.31 -3.46
N LYS A 125 -15.09 -0.32 -4.34
CA LYS A 125 -16.13 0.72 -4.37
C LYS A 125 -16.91 0.79 -3.07
N LYS A 126 -17.22 -0.36 -2.47
CA LYS A 126 -17.94 -0.45 -1.18
C LYS A 126 -17.12 0.16 -0.05
N HIS A 127 -15.82 -0.13 -0.02
CA HIS A 127 -14.89 0.41 0.97
C HIS A 127 -14.70 1.92 0.81
N THR A 128 -14.47 2.40 -0.42
CA THR A 128 -14.32 3.82 -0.70
C THR A 128 -15.58 4.62 -0.37
N ALA A 129 -16.77 4.09 -0.67
CA ALA A 129 -18.04 4.73 -0.30
C ALA A 129 -18.21 4.82 1.23
N ALA A 130 -17.86 3.75 1.96
CA ALA A 130 -17.89 3.75 3.42
C ALA A 130 -16.88 4.74 4.03
N LEU A 131 -15.68 4.86 3.45
CA LEU A 131 -14.67 5.83 3.88
C LEU A 131 -15.13 7.28 3.64
N LYS A 132 -15.75 7.56 2.48
CA LYS A 132 -16.33 8.89 2.19
C LYS A 132 -17.43 9.26 3.19
N LYS A 133 -18.31 8.30 3.51
CA LYS A 133 -19.35 8.47 4.54
C LYS A 133 -18.75 8.68 5.94
N ALA A 134 -17.60 8.09 6.22
CA ALA A 134 -16.92 8.22 7.51
C ALA A 134 -16.30 9.62 7.72
N VAL A 135 -16.06 10.40 6.66
CA VAL A 135 -15.54 11.78 6.77
C VAL A 135 -16.54 12.69 7.50
N ASP A 136 -17.84 12.51 7.26
CA ASP A 136 -18.89 13.30 7.87
C ASP A 136 -19.20 12.86 9.32
N SER A 137 -18.65 11.72 9.76
CA SER A 137 -18.81 11.24 11.13
C SER A 137 -17.83 11.96 12.05
N GLY A 138 -18.36 12.78 12.96
CA GLY A 138 -17.54 13.48 13.96
C GLY A 138 -16.72 12.52 14.85
N CYS A 139 -15.51 12.93 15.21
CA CYS A 139 -14.60 12.21 16.10
C CYS A 139 -15.01 12.43 17.56
N VAL A 140 -15.50 11.42 18.27
CA VAL A 140 -15.95 11.60 19.66
C VAL A 140 -15.44 10.47 20.54
N GLY A 141 -15.05 10.86 21.76
CA GLY A 141 -14.63 9.95 22.81
C GLY A 141 -13.20 9.43 22.62
N GLU A 142 -12.95 8.30 23.26
CA GLU A 142 -11.64 7.63 23.33
C GLU A 142 -11.70 6.32 22.55
N PRO A 143 -10.57 5.80 22.04
CA PRO A 143 -10.56 4.56 21.29
C PRO A 143 -10.53 3.34 22.21
N SER A 144 -11.11 2.24 21.74
CA SER A 144 -11.00 0.93 22.39
C SER A 144 -10.38 -0.09 21.44
N LEU A 145 -9.14 -0.47 21.73
CA LEU A 145 -8.38 -1.43 20.95
C LEU A 145 -8.87 -2.86 21.21
N TYR A 146 -9.22 -3.19 22.45
CA TYR A 146 -9.75 -4.49 22.82
C TYR A 146 -11.00 -4.86 22.03
N ASN A 147 -11.96 -3.93 21.91
CA ASN A 147 -13.20 -4.17 21.17
C ASN A 147 -12.94 -4.33 19.67
N ALA A 148 -12.07 -3.51 19.08
CA ALA A 148 -11.74 -3.59 17.66
C ALA A 148 -11.04 -4.91 17.31
N LEU A 149 -10.04 -5.29 18.10
CA LEU A 149 -9.33 -6.56 17.94
C LEU A 149 -10.25 -7.76 18.17
N SER A 150 -11.19 -7.67 19.11
CA SER A 150 -12.17 -8.73 19.36
C SER A 150 -13.10 -8.95 18.17
N ILE A 151 -13.63 -7.88 17.56
CA ILE A 151 -14.48 -7.97 16.35
C ILE A 151 -13.70 -8.55 15.17
N ALA A 152 -12.46 -8.08 14.95
CA ALA A 152 -11.60 -8.61 13.89
C ALA A 152 -11.28 -10.09 14.13
N MET A 153 -10.92 -10.47 15.36
CA MET A 153 -10.60 -11.85 15.74
C MET A 153 -11.79 -12.80 15.53
N GLN A 154 -13.01 -12.39 15.90
CA GLN A 154 -14.21 -13.22 15.72
C GLN A 154 -14.41 -13.60 14.26
N THR A 155 -14.15 -12.68 13.32
CA THR A 155 -14.27 -12.97 11.88
C THR A 155 -13.07 -13.77 11.38
N LEU A 156 -11.85 -13.39 11.76
CA LEU A 156 -10.61 -14.03 11.30
C LEU A 156 -10.41 -15.46 11.83
N LYS A 157 -11.04 -15.83 12.95
CA LYS A 157 -10.95 -17.19 13.52
C LYS A 157 -11.48 -18.26 12.58
N HIS A 158 -12.50 -17.94 11.78
CA HIS A 158 -13.13 -18.87 10.85
C HIS A 158 -12.42 -18.94 9.49
N MET A 159 -11.44 -18.06 9.25
CA MET A 159 -10.68 -18.06 8.01
C MET A 159 -9.67 -19.22 7.99
N PRO A 160 -9.48 -19.87 6.83
CA PRO A 160 -8.65 -21.06 6.74
C PRO A 160 -7.16 -20.76 6.99
N GLY A 161 -6.41 -21.75 7.46
CA GLY A 161 -5.01 -21.57 7.91
C GLY A 161 -3.99 -21.18 6.82
N HIS A 162 -4.35 -21.31 5.54
CA HIS A 162 -3.50 -20.96 4.41
C HIS A 162 -3.55 -19.47 4.04
N THR A 163 -4.52 -18.72 4.57
CA THR A 163 -4.62 -17.28 4.33
C THR A 163 -3.86 -16.51 5.40
N SER A 164 -3.26 -15.39 5.02
CA SER A 164 -2.70 -14.49 6.03
C SER A 164 -3.83 -13.71 6.69
N ARG A 165 -3.85 -13.77 8.02
CA ARG A 165 -4.79 -13.04 8.86
C ARG A 165 -4.06 -11.83 9.42
N GLU A 166 -4.42 -10.66 8.92
CA GLU A 166 -3.70 -9.42 9.19
C GLU A 166 -4.65 -8.37 9.76
N ILE A 167 -4.15 -7.61 10.73
CA ILE A 167 -4.84 -6.43 11.27
C ILE A 167 -3.87 -5.25 11.17
N LEU A 168 -4.31 -4.17 10.52
CA LEU A 168 -3.61 -2.90 10.46
C LEU A 168 -4.37 -1.88 11.30
N VAL A 169 -3.77 -1.39 12.37
CA VAL A 169 -4.38 -0.39 13.26
C VAL A 169 -3.75 0.97 13.00
N ILE A 170 -4.56 1.96 12.64
CA ILE A 170 -4.16 3.36 12.57
C ILE A 170 -4.59 4.02 13.87
N PHE A 171 -3.61 4.31 14.72
CA PHE A 171 -3.82 4.75 16.10
C PHE A 171 -3.35 6.19 16.29
N SER A 172 -4.24 7.06 16.79
CA SER A 172 -3.95 8.48 17.01
C SER A 172 -3.77 8.81 18.49
N SER A 173 -4.65 8.27 19.33
CA SER A 173 -4.63 8.54 20.76
C SER A 173 -3.37 8.02 21.45
N LEU A 174 -3.03 8.60 22.60
CA LEU A 174 -1.97 8.10 23.48
C LEU A 174 -2.49 7.06 24.48
N THR A 175 -3.80 7.10 24.74
CA THR A 175 -4.50 6.23 25.67
C THR A 175 -5.46 5.31 24.92
N THR A 176 -5.64 4.10 25.44
CA THR A 176 -6.72 3.21 25.01
C THR A 176 -7.57 2.86 26.22
N CYS A 177 -8.89 2.92 26.04
CA CYS A 177 -9.85 2.75 27.12
C CYS A 177 -10.64 1.46 26.89
N ASP A 178 -10.06 0.37 27.36
CA ASP A 178 -10.57 -0.98 27.13
C ASP A 178 -11.29 -1.54 28.38
N PRO A 179 -12.35 -2.35 28.18
CA PRO A 179 -13.11 -2.92 29.30
C PRO A 179 -12.42 -4.11 29.98
N ALA A 180 -11.44 -4.74 29.32
CA ALA A 180 -10.80 -5.97 29.77
C ALA A 180 -9.29 -5.97 29.48
N ASN A 181 -8.58 -6.97 30.00
CA ASN A 181 -7.13 -7.07 29.87
C ASN A 181 -6.70 -7.40 28.43
N ILE A 182 -6.02 -6.44 27.79
CA ILE A 182 -5.51 -6.61 26.42
C ILE A 182 -4.39 -7.65 26.33
N TYR A 183 -3.61 -7.89 27.39
CA TYR A 183 -2.49 -8.84 27.34
C TYR A 183 -2.95 -10.29 27.13
N ASP A 184 -4.13 -10.65 27.65
CA ASP A 184 -4.70 -11.98 27.44
C ASP A 184 -5.27 -12.11 26.01
N LEU A 185 -5.79 -11.01 25.46
CA LEU A 185 -6.18 -10.94 24.05
C LEU A 185 -4.96 -11.09 23.13
N ILE A 186 -3.81 -10.48 23.45
CA ILE A 186 -2.56 -10.63 22.68
C ILE A 186 -2.15 -12.12 22.61
N LYS A 187 -2.19 -12.84 23.74
CA LYS A 187 -1.90 -14.28 23.77
C LYS A 187 -2.89 -15.07 22.90
N THR A 188 -4.16 -14.68 22.96
CA THR A 188 -5.23 -15.30 22.16
C THR A 188 -5.01 -15.07 20.66
N LEU A 189 -4.68 -13.85 20.23
CA LEU A 189 -4.36 -13.50 18.84
C LEU A 189 -3.15 -14.28 18.31
N LYS A 190 -2.13 -14.44 19.16
CA LYS A 190 -0.94 -15.27 18.85
C LYS A 190 -1.32 -16.74 18.65
N SER A 191 -2.21 -17.29 19.47
CA SER A 191 -2.70 -18.68 19.31
C SER A 191 -3.44 -18.88 17.99
N PHE A 192 -4.20 -17.87 17.54
CA PHE A 192 -4.86 -17.86 16.24
C PHE A 192 -3.96 -17.43 15.08
N LYS A 193 -2.64 -17.25 15.28
CA LYS A 193 -1.68 -16.80 14.25
C LYS A 193 -2.17 -15.56 13.47
N ILE A 194 -2.75 -14.59 14.18
CA ILE A 194 -3.17 -13.30 13.61
C ILE A 194 -2.02 -12.30 13.78
N ARG A 195 -1.57 -11.71 12.67
CA ARG A 195 -0.51 -10.70 12.66
C ARG A 195 -1.14 -9.31 12.83
N VAL A 196 -0.71 -8.55 13.84
CA VAL A 196 -1.19 -7.19 14.07
C VAL A 196 -0.07 -6.18 13.86
N SER A 197 -0.27 -5.25 12.93
CA SER A 197 0.63 -4.13 12.69
C SER A 197 -0.06 -2.82 13.07
N VAL A 198 0.69 -1.87 13.60
CA VAL A 198 0.13 -0.61 14.08
C VAL A 198 0.92 0.55 13.45
N ILE A 199 0.20 1.59 13.04
CA ILE A 199 0.77 2.86 12.62
C ILE A 199 0.29 3.91 13.63
N GLY A 200 1.22 4.48 14.40
CA GLY A 200 0.97 5.57 15.34
C GLY A 200 1.12 6.94 14.66
N LEU A 201 0.21 7.88 14.91
CA LEU A 201 0.26 9.21 14.27
C LEU A 201 1.31 10.16 14.85
N SER A 202 1.56 10.11 16.16
CA SER A 202 2.47 11.08 16.80
C SER A 202 3.45 10.43 17.77
N ALA A 203 3.01 9.44 18.54
CA ALA A 203 3.85 8.83 19.58
C ALA A 203 3.78 7.31 19.58
N GLU A 204 4.81 6.72 20.16
CA GLU A 204 4.87 5.30 20.47
C GLU A 204 4.09 4.99 21.75
N VAL A 205 3.13 4.07 21.66
CA VAL A 205 2.38 3.54 22.81
C VAL A 205 2.91 2.16 23.16
N ARG A 206 3.35 1.99 24.42
CA ARG A 206 3.99 0.76 24.89
C ARG A 206 3.13 -0.50 24.67
N VAL A 207 1.81 -0.40 24.89
CA VAL A 207 0.89 -1.52 24.69
C VAL A 207 0.88 -1.97 23.21
N CYS A 208 0.83 -1.02 22.26
CA CYS A 208 0.89 -1.31 20.82
C CYS A 208 2.24 -1.90 20.40
N SER A 209 3.33 -1.42 21.00
CA SER A 209 4.69 -1.94 20.80
C SER A 209 4.80 -3.42 21.25
N VAL A 210 4.21 -3.77 22.41
CA VAL A 210 4.16 -5.16 22.87
C VAL A 210 3.25 -6.02 21.98
N LEU A 211 2.08 -5.51 21.59
CA LEU A 211 1.13 -6.20 20.71
C LEU A 211 1.75 -6.59 19.36
N THR A 212 2.43 -5.65 18.70
CA THR A 212 3.07 -5.89 17.39
C THR A 212 4.24 -6.86 17.52
N ARG A 213 5.08 -6.72 18.55
CA ARG A 213 6.21 -7.63 18.82
C ARG A 213 5.76 -9.06 19.10
N GLU A 214 4.70 -9.25 19.89
CA GLU A 214 4.19 -10.58 20.23
C GLU A 214 3.47 -11.28 19.07
N THR A 215 2.82 -10.52 18.19
CA THR A 215 2.09 -11.04 17.02
C THR A 215 2.96 -11.12 15.75
N GLY A 216 4.19 -10.60 15.77
CA GLY A 216 5.10 -10.58 14.63
C GLY A 216 4.72 -9.55 13.55
N GLY A 217 4.00 -8.49 13.93
CA GLY A 217 3.76 -7.34 13.06
C GLY A 217 4.79 -6.22 13.25
N SER A 218 4.57 -5.10 12.59
CA SER A 218 5.43 -3.91 12.68
C SER A 218 4.72 -2.76 13.36
N TYR A 219 5.46 -1.99 14.15
CA TYR A 219 5.00 -0.72 14.71
C TYR A 219 5.82 0.41 14.14
N ASN A 220 5.15 1.38 13.51
CA ASN A 220 5.79 2.55 12.93
C ASN A 220 5.07 3.81 13.39
N VAL A 221 5.83 4.88 13.61
CA VAL A 221 5.29 6.20 13.96
C VAL A 221 5.43 7.12 12.75
N ILE A 222 4.35 7.86 12.45
CA ILE A 222 4.30 8.82 11.36
C ILE A 222 5.15 10.04 11.72
N LEU A 223 5.79 10.62 10.70
CA LEU A 223 6.54 11.88 10.83
C LEU A 223 5.82 12.95 10.02
N ASP A 224 5.68 12.69 8.72
CA ASP A 224 5.00 13.55 7.76
C ASP A 224 3.96 12.77 6.94
N GLU A 225 3.12 13.48 6.18
CA GLU A 225 2.15 12.87 5.25
C GLU A 225 2.83 11.96 4.21
N SER A 226 4.01 12.35 3.73
CA SER A 226 4.82 11.53 2.80
C SER A 226 5.27 10.22 3.47
N HIS A 227 5.77 10.30 4.70
CA HIS A 227 6.17 9.12 5.46
C HIS A 227 4.97 8.22 5.74
N PHE A 228 3.80 8.79 6.05
CA PHE A 228 2.58 8.00 6.23
C PHE A 228 2.22 7.23 4.96
N LYS A 229 2.24 7.91 3.80
CA LYS A 229 1.99 7.24 2.50
C LYS A 229 2.97 6.09 2.26
N GLU A 230 4.26 6.28 2.58
CA GLU A 230 5.26 5.22 2.45
C GLU A 230 5.00 4.02 3.37
N LEU A 231 4.58 4.26 4.61
CA LEU A 231 4.19 3.19 5.54
C LEU A 231 2.99 2.40 5.01
N LEU A 232 2.01 3.07 4.40
CA LEU A 232 0.88 2.41 3.77
C LEU A 232 1.31 1.57 2.57
N THR A 233 2.14 2.11 1.68
CA THR A 233 2.71 1.37 0.54
C THR A 233 3.55 0.17 1.00
N PHE A 234 4.24 0.27 2.14
CA PHE A 234 4.94 -0.87 2.74
C PHE A 234 3.97 -2.00 3.11
N HIS A 235 2.81 -1.66 3.68
CA HIS A 235 1.76 -2.63 4.02
C HIS A 235 0.94 -3.14 2.81
N VAL A 236 1.01 -2.47 1.65
CA VAL A 236 0.45 -2.99 0.38
C VAL A 236 1.18 -4.25 -0.05
N LYS A 237 2.50 -4.33 0.14
CA LYS A 237 3.26 -5.53 -0.20
C LYS A 237 2.89 -6.68 0.73
N PRO A 238 2.67 -7.90 0.22
CA PRO A 238 2.39 -9.06 1.05
C PRO A 238 3.56 -9.31 2.01
N PRO A 239 3.32 -9.44 3.31
CA PRO A 239 4.39 -9.74 4.24
C PRO A 239 4.94 -11.16 4.04
N PRO A 240 6.19 -11.41 4.46
CA PRO A 240 6.72 -12.76 4.51
C PRO A 240 5.86 -13.65 5.41
N ALA A 241 5.49 -14.81 4.89
CA ALA A 241 4.76 -15.82 5.62
C ALA A 241 5.64 -16.40 6.73
N SER A 242 5.06 -16.60 7.91
CA SER A 242 5.75 -17.32 8.98
C SER A 242 5.97 -18.78 8.58
N SER A 243 7.03 -19.41 9.07
CA SER A 243 7.26 -20.85 8.84
C SER A 243 6.12 -21.74 9.34
N SER A 244 5.29 -21.23 10.26
CA SER A 244 4.14 -21.93 10.83
C SER A 244 2.87 -21.87 9.97
N SER A 245 2.87 -21.12 8.87
CA SER A 245 1.71 -20.95 7.99
C SER A 245 1.52 -22.18 7.11
N GLU A 246 0.27 -22.64 6.99
CA GLU A 246 -0.06 -23.84 6.21
C GLU A 246 0.01 -23.55 4.71
N CYS A 247 0.62 -24.44 3.94
CA CYS A 247 0.64 -24.38 2.49
C CYS A 247 -0.31 -25.43 1.94
N SER A 248 -1.58 -25.08 1.76
CA SER A 248 -2.59 -25.98 1.16
C SER A 248 -2.87 -25.59 -0.29
N LEU A 249 -3.07 -26.58 -1.15
CA LEU A 249 -3.55 -26.37 -2.52
C LEU A 249 -5.04 -26.02 -2.49
N ILE A 250 -5.41 -24.89 -3.11
CA ILE A 250 -6.78 -24.38 -3.14
C ILE A 250 -7.36 -24.59 -4.53
N ARG A 251 -8.61 -25.04 -4.60
CA ARG A 251 -9.35 -25.10 -5.87
C ARG A 251 -9.78 -23.68 -6.25
N MET A 252 -9.37 -23.20 -7.41
CA MET A 252 -9.81 -21.93 -7.97
C MET A 252 -10.67 -22.15 -9.22
N GLY A 253 -11.68 -21.30 -9.39
CA GLY A 253 -12.54 -21.28 -10.57
C GLY A 253 -12.15 -20.14 -11.50
N PHE A 254 -11.94 -20.46 -12.79
CA PHE A 254 -11.74 -19.47 -13.84
C PHE A 254 -13.03 -19.31 -14.64
N PRO A 255 -13.91 -18.37 -14.27
CA PRO A 255 -15.17 -18.16 -14.97
C PRO A 255 -14.93 -17.55 -16.36
N GLN A 256 -15.73 -17.99 -17.33
CA GLN A 256 -15.76 -17.36 -18.65
C GLN A 256 -16.67 -16.13 -18.61
N HIS A 257 -16.25 -15.06 -19.27
CA HIS A 257 -17.07 -13.87 -19.45
C HIS A 257 -17.99 -14.06 -20.65
N VAL A 258 -19.30 -14.17 -20.41
CA VAL A 258 -20.28 -14.27 -21.48
C VAL A 258 -20.94 -12.90 -21.64
N ILE A 259 -20.73 -12.31 -22.82
CA ILE A 259 -21.36 -11.06 -23.22
C ILE A 259 -22.61 -11.47 -24.01
N ALA A 260 -23.79 -11.32 -23.41
CA ALA A 260 -25.04 -11.46 -24.14
C ALA A 260 -25.44 -10.08 -24.69
N SER A 261 -25.59 -9.98 -26.00
CA SER A 261 -26.09 -8.77 -26.65
C SER A 261 -27.63 -8.82 -26.74
N PRO A 262 -28.33 -7.68 -26.69
CA PRO A 262 -29.80 -7.68 -26.84
C PRO A 262 -30.27 -8.14 -28.23
N SER A 263 -29.36 -8.27 -29.20
CA SER A 263 -29.62 -8.83 -30.54
C SER A 263 -29.63 -10.37 -30.59
N ASP A 264 -29.14 -11.04 -29.55
CA ASP A 264 -29.14 -12.50 -29.49
C ASP A 264 -30.48 -13.01 -28.96
N GLN A 265 -31.14 -13.91 -29.70
CA GLN A 265 -32.45 -14.46 -29.33
C GLN A 265 -32.43 -15.25 -27.99
N ASP A 266 -31.25 -15.60 -27.49
CA ASP A 266 -31.03 -16.30 -26.21
C ASP A 266 -30.56 -15.41 -25.05
N ALA A 267 -30.56 -14.08 -25.21
CA ALA A 267 -30.15 -13.14 -24.18
C ALA A 267 -31.15 -13.08 -23.01
N LYS A 268 -31.06 -14.03 -22.07
CA LYS A 268 -31.90 -14.09 -20.88
C LYS A 268 -31.36 -13.15 -19.80
N PRO A 269 -32.09 -12.08 -19.42
CA PRO A 269 -31.71 -11.25 -18.28
C PRO A 269 -31.68 -12.12 -17.02
N SER A 270 -30.59 -12.05 -16.27
CA SER A 270 -30.37 -12.87 -15.10
C SER A 270 -29.81 -12.03 -13.96
N PHE A 271 -30.30 -12.31 -12.76
CA PHE A 271 -29.81 -11.69 -11.54
C PHE A 271 -28.40 -12.19 -11.24
N SER A 272 -27.56 -11.28 -10.78
CA SER A 272 -26.23 -11.63 -10.30
C SER A 272 -26.27 -11.92 -8.80
N MET A 273 -25.54 -12.96 -8.40
CA MET A 273 -25.48 -13.40 -7.00
C MET A 273 -24.60 -12.48 -6.14
N SER A 274 -23.83 -11.58 -6.75
CA SER A 274 -22.98 -10.58 -6.07
C SER A 274 -23.77 -9.48 -5.37
N HIS A 275 -25.01 -9.19 -5.81
CA HIS A 275 -25.81 -8.06 -5.30
C HIS A 275 -27.03 -8.49 -4.46
N LEU A 276 -27.20 -9.78 -4.18
CA LEU A 276 -28.35 -10.26 -3.40
C LEU A 276 -28.28 -9.90 -1.91
N GLU A 277 -27.07 -9.71 -1.35
CA GLU A 277 -26.86 -9.37 0.07
C GLU A 277 -26.70 -7.86 0.31
N SER A 278 -26.48 -7.07 -0.74
CA SER A 278 -26.46 -5.60 -0.61
C SER A 278 -27.88 -5.09 -0.49
N SER A 279 -28.30 -4.77 0.74
CA SER A 279 -29.56 -4.08 1.06
C SER A 279 -29.68 -2.68 0.42
N ASP A 280 -28.63 -2.18 -0.23
CA ASP A 280 -28.67 -1.05 -1.15
C ASP A 280 -29.15 -1.51 -2.53
N GLY A 281 -30.47 -1.47 -2.76
CA GLY A 281 -31.21 -1.18 -4.01
C GLY A 281 -30.71 -1.66 -5.39
N GLY A 282 -29.72 -2.54 -5.47
CA GLY A 282 -28.85 -2.74 -6.62
C GLY A 282 -28.86 -4.16 -7.16
N ALA A 283 -29.98 -4.87 -7.03
CA ALA A 283 -30.21 -6.12 -7.76
C ALA A 283 -30.36 -5.81 -9.26
N GLY A 284 -29.27 -5.39 -9.89
CA GLY A 284 -29.23 -5.02 -11.29
C GLY A 284 -29.41 -6.25 -12.17
N LEU A 285 -30.48 -6.26 -12.96
CA LEU A 285 -30.61 -7.18 -14.08
C LEU A 285 -29.47 -6.88 -15.05
N SER A 286 -28.61 -7.87 -15.26
CA SER A 286 -27.54 -7.79 -16.27
C SER A 286 -27.83 -8.82 -17.35
N LEU A 287 -27.41 -8.54 -18.58
CA LEU A 287 -27.50 -9.48 -19.70
C LEU A 287 -26.25 -10.37 -19.73
N GLY A 288 -25.06 -9.77 -19.65
CA GLY A 288 -23.78 -10.49 -19.55
C GLY A 288 -23.26 -10.64 -18.13
N GLY A 289 -22.28 -11.53 -17.94
CA GLY A 289 -21.59 -11.72 -16.66
C GLY A 289 -20.61 -12.88 -16.67
N TYR A 290 -20.00 -13.11 -15.52
CA TYR A 290 -19.10 -14.22 -15.26
C TYR A 290 -19.88 -15.41 -14.70
N TYR A 291 -19.65 -16.60 -15.28
CA TYR A 291 -20.36 -17.81 -14.86
C TYR A 291 -19.41 -18.75 -14.11
N CYS A 292 -19.83 -19.16 -12.91
CA CYS A 292 -19.08 -20.13 -12.12
C CYS A 292 -18.98 -21.48 -12.87
N PRO A 293 -17.79 -22.08 -13.00
CA PRO A 293 -17.62 -23.35 -13.71
C PRO A 293 -18.31 -24.53 -13.02
N GLN A 294 -18.53 -24.46 -11.70
CA GLN A 294 -19.09 -25.57 -10.92
C GLN A 294 -20.63 -25.50 -10.80
N CYS A 295 -21.17 -24.35 -10.38
CA CYS A 295 -22.61 -24.19 -10.15
C CYS A 295 -23.34 -23.35 -11.21
N ARG A 296 -22.61 -22.79 -12.20
CA ARG A 296 -23.15 -21.89 -13.24
C ARG A 296 -23.85 -20.64 -12.72
N ALA A 297 -23.64 -20.29 -11.45
CA ALA A 297 -24.12 -19.04 -10.89
C ALA A 297 -23.44 -17.84 -11.59
N LYS A 298 -24.22 -16.77 -11.77
CA LYS A 298 -23.80 -15.54 -12.44
C LYS A 298 -23.26 -14.50 -11.46
N TYR A 299 -22.13 -13.90 -11.80
CA TYR A 299 -21.50 -12.80 -11.07
C TYR A 299 -21.21 -11.63 -12.01
N THR A 300 -21.36 -10.40 -11.51
CA THR A 300 -21.08 -9.15 -12.27
C THR A 300 -19.62 -8.73 -12.15
N GLU A 301 -19.02 -8.92 -10.97
CA GLU A 301 -17.66 -8.49 -10.65
C GLU A 301 -16.82 -9.68 -10.20
N LEU A 302 -15.50 -9.59 -10.44
CA LEU A 302 -14.48 -10.54 -9.99
C LEU A 302 -13.33 -9.75 -9.35
N PRO A 303 -12.56 -10.34 -8.42
CA PRO A 303 -12.69 -11.70 -7.89
C PRO A 303 -13.68 -11.81 -6.73
N VAL A 304 -14.43 -12.91 -6.67
CA VAL A 304 -15.48 -13.13 -5.67
C VAL A 304 -15.53 -14.62 -5.28
N GLU A 305 -15.85 -14.90 -4.02
CA GLU A 305 -16.15 -16.26 -3.58
C GLU A 305 -17.59 -16.64 -3.95
N CYS A 306 -17.75 -17.78 -4.63
CA CYS A 306 -19.06 -18.21 -5.08
C CYS A 306 -19.95 -18.61 -3.90
N LYS A 307 -20.97 -17.81 -3.59
CA LYS A 307 -21.96 -18.05 -2.53
C LYS A 307 -22.72 -19.39 -2.61
N VAL A 308 -22.77 -20.02 -3.79
CA VAL A 308 -23.48 -21.30 -3.98
C VAL A 308 -22.57 -22.50 -3.74
N CYS A 309 -21.30 -22.46 -4.19
CA CYS A 309 -20.40 -23.63 -4.14
C CYS A 309 -19.13 -23.42 -3.30
N GLY A 310 -18.88 -22.22 -2.76
CA GLY A 310 -17.68 -21.86 -2.00
C GLY A 310 -16.40 -21.73 -2.83
N LEU A 311 -16.47 -21.87 -4.16
CA LEU A 311 -15.30 -21.79 -5.02
C LEU A 311 -14.85 -20.33 -5.21
N THR A 312 -13.57 -20.03 -5.00
CA THR A 312 -13.00 -18.71 -5.28
C THR A 312 -12.92 -18.49 -6.79
N LEU A 313 -13.64 -17.49 -7.29
CA LEU A 313 -13.67 -17.13 -8.71
C LEU A 313 -12.65 -16.03 -8.99
N VAL A 314 -11.69 -16.32 -9.86
CA VAL A 314 -10.57 -15.42 -10.19
C VAL A 314 -10.35 -15.42 -11.69
N SER A 315 -9.94 -14.28 -12.24
CA SER A 315 -9.51 -14.18 -13.65
C SER A 315 -7.99 -14.37 -13.74
N ALA A 316 -7.50 -14.92 -14.85
CA ALA A 316 -6.05 -15.07 -15.06
C ALA A 316 -5.27 -13.74 -14.91
N PRO A 317 -5.77 -12.58 -15.39
CA PRO A 317 -5.13 -11.29 -15.14
C PRO A 317 -4.98 -10.91 -13.66
N HIS A 318 -5.88 -11.34 -12.78
CA HIS A 318 -5.80 -11.05 -11.35
C HIS A 318 -4.61 -11.78 -10.71
N LEU A 319 -4.41 -13.06 -11.04
CA LEU A 319 -3.22 -13.78 -10.60
C LEU A 319 -1.95 -13.21 -11.23
N ALA A 320 -2.03 -12.81 -12.50
CA ALA A 320 -0.91 -12.23 -13.21
C ALA A 320 -0.36 -10.96 -12.54
N ARG A 321 -1.26 -10.12 -12.02
CA ARG A 321 -0.87 -8.92 -11.28
C ARG A 321 -0.06 -9.24 -10.05
N SER A 322 -0.34 -10.32 -9.32
CA SER A 322 0.43 -10.66 -8.11
C SER A 322 1.77 -11.38 -8.38
N PHE A 323 2.10 -11.74 -9.62
CA PHE A 323 3.37 -12.42 -9.94
C PHE A 323 4.62 -11.57 -9.67
N HIS A 324 4.51 -10.24 -9.72
CA HIS A 324 5.65 -9.36 -9.46
C HIS A 324 6.19 -9.47 -8.03
N HIS A 325 5.37 -9.96 -7.09
CA HIS A 325 5.82 -10.28 -5.72
C HIS A 325 6.59 -11.60 -5.64
N LEU A 326 6.26 -12.58 -6.50
CA LEU A 326 6.90 -13.89 -6.50
C LEU A 326 8.27 -13.87 -7.18
N PHE A 327 8.43 -13.00 -8.18
CA PHE A 327 9.68 -12.81 -8.91
C PHE A 327 10.13 -11.35 -8.77
N PRO A 328 10.73 -10.97 -7.63
CA PRO A 328 11.25 -9.63 -7.44
C PRO A 328 12.35 -9.34 -8.47
N LEU A 329 12.43 -8.08 -8.91
CA LEU A 329 13.49 -7.64 -9.81
C LEU A 329 14.81 -7.56 -9.04
N GLU A 330 15.91 -7.91 -9.71
CA GLU A 330 17.25 -7.69 -9.17
C GLU A 330 17.53 -6.20 -9.03
N LEU A 331 18.25 -5.85 -7.96
CA LEU A 331 18.65 -4.48 -7.71
C LEU A 331 19.73 -4.08 -8.72
N PHE A 332 19.62 -2.85 -9.21
CA PHE A 332 20.64 -2.28 -10.06
C PHE A 332 21.91 -1.98 -9.24
N GLU A 333 23.07 -2.36 -9.77
CA GLU A 333 24.36 -1.99 -9.19
C GLU A 333 24.63 -0.51 -9.52
N GLU A 334 24.79 0.30 -8.48
CA GLU A 334 25.19 1.70 -8.63
C GLU A 334 26.71 1.77 -8.82
N ARG A 335 27.14 2.41 -9.91
CA ARG A 335 28.56 2.66 -10.15
C ARG A 335 28.84 4.16 -10.10
N PRO A 336 29.87 4.60 -9.35
CA PRO A 336 30.30 5.99 -9.37
C PRO A 336 30.80 6.34 -10.78
N LEU A 337 30.48 7.54 -11.25
CA LEU A 337 30.77 8.01 -12.62
C LEU A 337 32.25 7.95 -13.00
N VAL A 338 33.15 7.94 -12.01
CA VAL A 338 34.60 7.92 -12.18
C VAL A 338 35.08 6.64 -12.88
N GLU A 339 34.30 5.55 -12.82
CA GLU A 339 34.66 4.25 -13.40
C GLU A 339 34.08 3.99 -14.81
N HIS A 340 33.34 4.94 -15.38
CA HIS A 340 32.74 4.78 -16.70
C HIS A 340 33.67 5.24 -17.84
N THR A 341 34.40 4.30 -18.46
CA THR A 341 35.14 4.50 -19.72
C THR A 341 34.35 4.15 -20.98
N GLY A 342 33.04 3.88 -20.85
CA GLY A 342 32.18 3.45 -21.96
C GLY A 342 31.10 4.47 -22.30
N ASP A 343 31.28 5.19 -23.41
CA ASP A 343 30.33 6.16 -23.99
C ASP A 343 29.11 5.50 -24.67
N ARG A 344 28.64 4.38 -24.11
CA ARG A 344 27.50 3.61 -24.61
C ARG A 344 26.43 3.46 -23.53
N CYS A 345 25.83 4.59 -23.15
CA CYS A 345 24.45 4.57 -22.68
C CYS A 345 23.59 4.30 -23.92
N SER A 346 22.89 3.17 -23.97
CA SER A 346 21.95 2.91 -25.07
C SER A 346 20.84 3.97 -25.02
N ARG A 347 20.95 4.96 -25.92
CA ARG A 347 19.93 5.93 -26.37
C ARG A 347 19.80 7.29 -25.68
N VAL A 348 20.86 7.92 -25.20
CA VAL A 348 20.84 9.40 -25.05
C VAL A 348 22.23 9.99 -25.38
N ARG A 349 22.32 10.83 -26.42
CA ARG A 349 23.55 11.56 -26.77
C ARG A 349 23.68 12.81 -25.89
N ARG A 350 24.68 12.79 -25.01
CA ARG A 350 25.18 13.85 -24.11
C ARG A 350 24.20 14.36 -23.05
N VAL A 351 24.42 13.92 -21.82
CA VAL A 351 23.80 14.44 -20.59
C VAL A 351 24.88 14.45 -19.49
N ARG A 352 24.92 15.48 -18.63
CA ARG A 352 25.64 15.40 -17.36
C ARG A 352 24.87 14.43 -16.46
N VAL A 353 25.40 13.22 -16.32
CA VAL A 353 24.86 12.16 -15.48
C VAL A 353 25.35 12.40 -14.04
N CYS A 354 24.50 12.24 -13.03
CA CYS A 354 24.90 12.24 -11.61
C CYS A 354 25.02 10.82 -11.01
N SER A 355 24.36 9.81 -11.61
CA SER A 355 24.57 8.39 -11.29
C SER A 355 24.11 7.50 -12.46
N ALA A 356 24.84 6.40 -12.70
CA ALA A 356 24.55 5.43 -13.75
C ALA A 356 24.28 4.06 -13.13
N TRP A 357 23.27 3.36 -13.64
CA TRP A 357 22.81 2.08 -13.11
C TRP A 357 23.00 0.98 -14.16
N SER A 358 23.50 -0.17 -13.75
CA SER A 358 23.74 -1.31 -14.65
C SER A 358 22.99 -2.56 -14.19
N VAL A 359 22.48 -3.35 -15.16
CA VAL A 359 21.87 -4.66 -14.91
C VAL A 359 22.86 -5.76 -15.30
N THR A 360 23.17 -6.63 -14.34
CA THR A 360 24.09 -7.77 -14.48
C THR A 360 23.64 -8.81 -15.48
N CYS A 361 22.33 -8.99 -15.69
CA CYS A 361 21.81 -10.06 -16.56
C CYS A 361 21.93 -9.77 -18.07
N LEU A 362 22.12 -8.52 -18.51
CA LEU A 362 22.11 -8.15 -19.94
C LEU A 362 23.17 -7.11 -20.37
N PHE A 363 24.07 -6.67 -19.48
CA PHE A 363 25.04 -5.59 -19.76
C PHE A 363 24.39 -4.32 -20.38
N THR A 364 23.13 -4.06 -20.05
CA THR A 364 22.43 -2.84 -20.44
C THR A 364 22.53 -1.82 -19.31
N THR A 365 23.10 -0.66 -19.63
CA THR A 365 23.11 0.53 -18.77
C THR A 365 21.79 1.29 -18.91
N LEU A 366 21.13 1.53 -17.79
CA LEU A 366 19.89 2.30 -17.69
C LEU A 366 20.17 3.55 -16.81
N CYS A 367 19.82 4.74 -17.31
CA CYS A 367 19.95 5.99 -16.55
C CYS A 367 18.57 6.39 -16.01
N THR A 368 18.44 6.57 -14.69
CA THR A 368 17.14 6.79 -14.02
C THR A 368 16.88 8.20 -13.49
N VAL A 369 17.79 9.18 -13.67
CA VAL A 369 17.46 10.58 -13.34
C VAL A 369 17.93 11.52 -14.46
N VAL A 370 17.00 11.95 -15.30
CA VAL A 370 17.21 13.06 -16.24
C VAL A 370 16.78 14.35 -15.55
N ARG A 371 17.71 15.05 -14.90
CA ARG A 371 17.49 16.44 -14.48
C ARG A 371 17.69 17.31 -15.74
N VAL A 372 16.61 17.55 -16.49
CA VAL A 372 16.63 18.47 -17.64
C VAL A 372 16.76 19.89 -17.11
N VAL A 373 18.00 20.39 -17.01
CA VAL A 373 18.25 21.83 -16.85
C VAL A 373 18.45 22.41 -18.24
N TYR A 374 17.43 23.05 -18.79
CA TYR A 374 17.58 23.86 -20.01
C TYR A 374 18.35 25.13 -19.64
N ARG A 375 19.58 25.27 -20.15
CA ARG A 375 20.31 26.54 -20.14
C ARG A 375 20.47 26.98 -21.58
N ASP A 376 19.46 27.67 -22.09
CA ASP A 376 19.54 28.25 -23.43
C ASP A 376 20.40 29.52 -23.39
N ARG A 377 21.42 29.58 -24.26
CA ARG A 377 22.42 30.67 -24.24
C ARG A 377 21.97 31.91 -25.01
N LYS A 378 20.70 31.99 -25.43
CA LYS A 378 20.16 33.14 -26.18
C LYS A 378 18.67 33.41 -25.88
N ARG A 379 18.36 33.90 -24.67
CA ARG A 379 17.29 34.88 -24.31
C ARG A 379 16.94 34.76 -22.81
N PRO A 380 16.88 35.85 -22.04
CA PRO A 380 16.45 35.81 -20.66
C PRO A 380 14.94 36.09 -20.60
N GLU A 381 14.10 35.06 -20.56
CA GLU A 381 12.72 35.21 -20.08
C GLU A 381 12.12 33.84 -19.73
N VAL A 382 11.58 33.73 -18.51
CA VAL A 382 11.01 32.52 -17.92
C VAL A 382 9.56 32.36 -18.38
N LYS A 383 9.25 31.25 -19.07
CA LYS A 383 7.87 30.75 -19.17
C LYS A 383 7.85 29.23 -18.96
N SER A 384 7.05 28.80 -18.00
CA SER A 384 6.76 27.41 -17.66
C SER A 384 5.70 26.86 -18.62
N HIS A 385 6.06 25.81 -19.37
CA HIS A 385 5.07 24.94 -20.02
C HIS A 385 5.38 23.49 -19.65
N THR A 386 4.39 22.85 -19.04
CA THR A 386 4.33 21.41 -18.77
C THR A 386 3.72 20.71 -19.99
N GLU A 387 4.53 20.06 -20.81
CA GLU A 387 4.05 19.10 -21.81
C GLU A 387 4.30 17.67 -21.33
N ASN A 388 3.25 17.10 -20.74
CA ASN A 388 3.07 15.66 -20.54
C ASN A 388 2.18 15.15 -21.67
N SER A 389 2.66 14.23 -22.53
CA SER A 389 1.79 13.14 -23.07
C SER A 389 2.50 12.06 -23.91
N GLU A 390 3.66 12.28 -24.54
CA GLU A 390 4.12 11.30 -25.54
C GLU A 390 5.02 10.16 -25.01
N ASN A 391 5.67 10.31 -23.84
CA ASN A 391 6.61 9.29 -23.34
C ASN A 391 5.96 8.12 -22.57
N PHE A 392 4.68 8.21 -22.22
CA PHE A 392 3.98 7.17 -21.46
C PHE A 392 3.58 5.96 -22.33
N HIS A 393 3.29 6.19 -23.61
CA HIS A 393 2.89 5.13 -24.56
C HIS A 393 4.04 4.19 -24.93
N LEU A 394 5.29 4.65 -24.89
CA LEU A 394 6.46 3.82 -25.21
C LEU A 394 6.86 2.89 -24.05
N LEU A 395 6.66 3.34 -22.81
CA LEU A 395 6.88 2.54 -21.60
C LEU A 395 5.92 1.34 -21.54
N LEU A 396 4.65 1.55 -21.89
CA LEU A 396 3.62 0.50 -21.95
C LEU A 396 3.90 -0.56 -23.03
N ARG A 397 4.46 -0.17 -24.19
CA ARG A 397 4.87 -1.13 -25.23
C ARG A 397 6.03 -2.03 -24.79
N ASN A 398 6.99 -1.50 -24.04
CA ASN A 398 8.14 -2.28 -23.57
C ASN A 398 7.79 -3.23 -22.43
N VAL A 399 6.90 -2.83 -21.52
CA VAL A 399 6.35 -3.71 -20.48
C VAL A 399 5.53 -4.84 -21.14
N SER A 400 4.76 -4.54 -22.18
CA SER A 400 3.99 -5.56 -22.93
C SER A 400 4.90 -6.57 -23.63
N ALA A 401 6.03 -6.14 -24.20
CA ALA A 401 6.96 -7.05 -24.88
C ALA A 401 7.71 -7.99 -23.90
N VAL A 402 8.03 -7.52 -22.69
CA VAL A 402 8.64 -8.34 -21.63
C VAL A 402 7.64 -9.34 -21.06
N ILE A 403 6.38 -8.92 -20.86
CA ILE A 403 5.30 -9.81 -20.40
C ILE A 403 4.98 -10.89 -21.45
N VAL A 404 4.99 -10.57 -22.76
CA VAL A 404 4.79 -11.55 -23.84
C VAL A 404 5.90 -12.60 -23.88
N ARG A 405 7.16 -12.22 -23.61
CA ARG A 405 8.27 -13.19 -23.58
C ARG A 405 8.24 -14.08 -22.34
N HIS A 406 7.87 -13.55 -21.17
CA HIS A 406 7.71 -14.37 -19.97
C HIS A 406 6.49 -15.30 -20.04
N THR A 407 5.40 -14.90 -20.70
CA THR A 407 4.24 -15.77 -20.92
C THR A 407 4.52 -16.89 -21.94
N GLN A 408 5.37 -16.64 -22.93
CA GLN A 408 5.86 -17.70 -23.83
C GLN A 408 6.79 -18.70 -23.12
N LEU A 409 7.63 -18.22 -22.20
CA LEU A 409 8.46 -19.09 -21.37
C LEU A 409 7.61 -19.94 -20.41
N ALA A 410 6.58 -19.34 -19.80
CA ALA A 410 5.65 -20.03 -18.91
C ALA A 410 4.81 -21.09 -19.62
N ARG A 411 4.39 -20.87 -20.88
CA ARG A 411 3.74 -21.91 -21.69
C ARG A 411 4.66 -23.11 -21.95
N LYS A 412 5.93 -22.86 -22.21
CA LYS A 412 6.92 -23.92 -22.48
C LYS A 412 7.23 -24.79 -21.26
N ILE A 413 7.02 -24.27 -20.05
CA ILE A 413 7.24 -25.00 -18.78
C ILE A 413 5.98 -25.79 -18.36
N ILE A 414 4.81 -25.52 -18.96
CA ILE A 414 3.55 -26.21 -18.66
C ILE A 414 3.28 -27.38 -19.63
N GLU A 415 3.96 -27.41 -20.79
CA GLU A 415 3.83 -28.47 -21.80
C GLU A 415 4.86 -29.61 -21.67
N ASP A 416 5.86 -29.46 -20.80
CA ASP A 416 6.79 -30.52 -20.33
C ASP A 416 6.43 -30.93 -18.90
#